data_AF-A0A0F9RFQ3-F1
#
_entry.id   AF-A0A0F9RFQ3-F1
#
_cell.length_a   1.000
_cell.length_b   1.000
_cell.length_c   1.000
_cell.angle_alpha   90.00
_cell.angle_beta   90.00
_cell.angle_gamma   90.00
#
_symmetry.space_group_name_H-M   'P 1'
#
loop_
_entity.id
_entity.type
_entity.pdbx_description
1 polymer ?
#
loop_
_entity_poly.entity_id
_entity_poly.type
_entity_poly.pdbx_seq_one_letter_code
_entity_poly.pdbx_strand_id
1 'polypeptide(L)'
;MQLTERQNEFYSAMEQTFASAGWTLLIQGWQQEYDSLAENAFYNAKNFEDLEETRVRYRLLHELITLPETIASQKQVILDSDEDERNPYE
;
A
#
# COMPACT_ATOMS: atom_id res chain seq x y z
N MET A 1 8.18 -23.00 -5.49
CA MET A 1 6.94 -23.45 -4.83
C MET A 1 5.71 -22.96 -5.61
N GLN A 2 4.52 -23.44 -5.26
CA GLN A 2 3.27 -22.74 -5.53
C GLN A 2 2.89 -22.04 -4.22
N LEU A 3 2.25 -20.87 -4.29
CA LEU A 3 1.63 -20.29 -3.09
C LEU A 3 0.85 -21.38 -2.36
N THR A 4 0.99 -21.44 -1.04
CA THR A 4 0.09 -22.30 -0.26
C THR A 4 -1.35 -21.89 -0.56
N GLU A 5 -2.28 -22.84 -0.50
CA GLU A 5 -3.70 -22.58 -0.77
C GLU A 5 -4.20 -21.34 0.01
N ARG A 6 -3.80 -21.22 1.28
CA ARG A 6 -4.10 -20.05 2.13
C ARG A 6 -3.48 -18.74 1.65
N GLN A 7 -2.23 -18.75 1.19
CA GLN A 7 -1.59 -17.54 0.65
C GLN A 7 -2.26 -17.13 -0.66
N ASN A 8 -2.60 -18.09 -1.52
CA ASN A 8 -3.29 -17.81 -2.77
C ASN A 8 -4.68 -17.23 -2.52
N GLU A 9 -5.46 -17.82 -1.61
CA GLU A 9 -6.75 -17.29 -1.16
C GLU A 9 -6.62 -15.86 -0.62
N PHE A 10 -5.62 -15.60 0.24
CA PHE A 10 -5.36 -14.28 0.78
C PHE A 10 -5.08 -13.25 -0.31
N TYR A 11 -4.10 -13.50 -1.18
CA TYR A 11 -3.73 -12.55 -2.23
C TYR A 11 -4.87 -12.34 -3.24
N SER A 12 -5.62 -13.39 -3.61
CA SER A 12 -6.81 -13.25 -4.44
C SER A 12 -7.91 -12.41 -3.78
N ALA A 13 -8.15 -12.57 -2.49
CA ALA A 13 -9.12 -11.74 -1.75
C ALA A 13 -8.68 -10.27 -1.70
N MET A 14 -7.38 -10.01 -1.51
CA MET A 14 -6.83 -8.65 -1.51
C MET A 14 -6.94 -8.00 -2.89
N GLU A 15 -6.59 -8.72 -3.97
CA GLU A 15 -6.72 -8.23 -5.35
C GLU A 15 -8.18 -7.87 -5.68
N GLN A 16 -9.15 -8.71 -5.30
CA GLN A 16 -10.57 -8.42 -5.48
C GLN A 16 -11.02 -7.19 -4.69
N THR A 17 -10.56 -7.07 -3.44
CA THR A 17 -10.86 -5.92 -2.59
C THR A 17 -10.35 -4.63 -3.21
N PHE A 18 -9.09 -4.63 -3.66
CA PHE A 18 -8.44 -3.45 -4.24
C PHE A 18 -8.95 -3.09 -5.64
N ALA A 19 -9.45 -4.07 -6.40
CA ALA A 19 -10.12 -3.82 -7.67
C ALA A 19 -11.57 -3.33 -7.51
N SER A 20 -12.13 -3.34 -6.30
CA SER A 20 -13.52 -2.92 -6.08
C SER A 20 -13.70 -1.42 -6.28
N ALA A 21 -14.86 -1.02 -6.82
CA ALA A 21 -15.19 0.39 -7.03
C ALA A 21 -15.15 1.21 -5.73
N GLY A 22 -15.53 0.60 -4.60
CA GLY A 22 -15.49 1.23 -3.29
C GLY A 22 -14.05 1.57 -2.86
N TRP A 23 -13.12 0.63 -3.04
CA TRP A 23 -11.71 0.87 -2.71
C TRP A 23 -11.07 1.91 -3.62
N THR A 24 -11.36 1.87 -4.92
CA THR A 24 -10.87 2.88 -5.88
C THR A 24 -11.31 4.29 -5.48
N LEU A 25 -12.56 4.47 -5.07
CA LEU A 25 -13.06 5.77 -4.62
C LEU A 25 -12.39 6.22 -3.32
N LEU A 26 -12.15 5.29 -2.38
CA LEU A 26 -11.43 5.58 -1.13
C LEU A 26 -9.99 6.05 -1.42
N ILE A 27 -9.25 5.34 -2.27
CA ILE A 27 -7.89 5.74 -2.66
C ILE A 27 -7.89 7.12 -3.31
N GLN A 28 -8.83 7.40 -4.21
CA GLN A 28 -8.91 8.73 -4.84
C GLN A 28 -9.13 9.84 -3.81
N GLY A 29 -9.99 9.61 -2.81
CA GLY A 29 -10.19 10.55 -1.71
C GLY A 29 -8.94 10.73 -0.84
N TRP A 30 -8.29 9.63 -0.48
CA TRP A 30 -7.05 9.67 0.31
C TRP A 30 -5.89 10.33 -0.44
N GLN A 31 -5.77 10.12 -1.75
CA GLN A 31 -4.76 10.76 -2.59
C GLN A 31 -4.93 12.28 -2.59
N GLN A 32 -6.16 12.76 -2.78
CA GLN A 32 -6.46 14.20 -2.73
C GLN A 32 -6.10 14.82 -1.38
N GLU A 33 -6.40 14.11 -0.30
CA GLU A 33 -6.06 14.56 1.06
C GLU A 33 -4.55 14.56 1.28
N TYR A 34 -3.85 13.51 0.86
CA TYR A 34 -2.41 13.37 0.95
C TYR A 34 -1.68 14.50 0.21
N ASP A 35 -2.08 14.79 -1.03
CA ASP A 35 -1.52 15.85 -1.85
C ASP A 35 -1.74 17.23 -1.19
N SER A 36 -2.94 17.47 -0.65
CA SER A 36 -3.28 18.69 0.09
C SER A 36 -2.40 18.90 1.33
N LEU A 37 -2.16 17.83 2.10
CA LEU A 37 -1.26 17.89 3.26
C LEU A 37 0.19 18.16 2.85
N ALA A 38 0.65 17.53 1.77
CA ALA A 38 2.01 17.71 1.23
C ALA A 38 2.29 19.16 0.83
N GLU A 39 1.32 19.79 0.16
CA GLU A 39 1.47 21.14 -0.38
C GLU A 39 1.33 22.22 0.70
N ASN A 40 0.37 22.07 1.62
CA ASN A 40 -0.11 23.20 2.42
C ASN A 40 -0.03 22.98 3.93
N ALA A 41 -0.19 21.77 4.46
CA ALA A 41 -0.43 21.58 5.89
C ALA A 41 0.84 21.72 6.74
N PHE A 42 1.98 21.22 6.26
CA PHE A 42 3.25 21.28 7.01
C PHE A 42 3.75 22.71 7.25
N TYR A 43 3.51 23.62 6.31
CA TYR A 43 3.90 25.03 6.44
C TYR A 43 2.92 25.87 7.27
N ASN A 44 1.67 25.40 7.42
CA ASN A 44 0.60 26.11 8.11
C ASN A 44 0.37 25.64 9.56
N ALA A 45 1.13 24.63 10.04
CA ALA A 45 1.06 24.15 11.41
C ALA A 45 1.40 25.29 12.40
N LYS A 46 0.52 25.53 13.37
CA LYS A 46 0.64 26.66 14.30
C LYS A 46 1.46 26.32 15.55
N ASN A 47 1.55 25.03 15.86
CA ASN A 47 2.27 24.50 17.00
C ASN A 47 2.85 23.11 16.66
N PHE A 48 3.60 22.54 17.61
CA PHE A 48 4.24 21.24 17.44
C PHE A 48 3.24 20.07 17.39
N GLU A 49 2.15 20.14 18.15
CA GLU A 49 1.11 19.11 18.19
C GLU A 49 0.39 19.00 16.83
N ASP A 50 -0.01 20.13 16.26
CA ASP A 50 -0.59 20.22 14.91
C ASP A 50 0.35 19.64 13.84
N LEU A 51 1.66 19.88 13.99
CA LEU A 51 2.67 19.36 13.07
C LEU A 51 2.82 17.85 13.18
N GLU A 52 2.83 17.31 14.40
CA GLU A 52 2.95 15.87 14.63
C GLU A 52 1.69 15.13 14.18
N GLU A 53 0.50 15.68 14.44
CA GLU A 53 -0.75 15.14 13.90
C GLU A 53 -0.72 15.11 12.36
N THR A 54 -0.29 16.21 11.73
CA THR A 54 -0.15 16.30 10.28
C THR A 54 0.83 15.25 9.74
N ARG A 55 1.97 15.04 10.41
CA ARG A 55 2.95 14.00 10.04
C ARG A 55 2.38 12.60 10.14
N VAL A 56 1.72 12.28 11.24
CA VAL A 56 1.10 10.96 11.45
C VAL A 56 0.04 10.71 10.38
N ARG A 57 -0.84 11.68 10.14
CA ARG A 57 -1.89 11.58 9.12
C ARG A 57 -1.33 11.41 7.72
N TYR A 58 -0.32 12.21 7.35
CA TYR A 58 0.36 12.11 6.06
C TYR A 58 0.98 10.72 5.86
N ARG A 59 1.66 10.20 6.88
CA ARG A 59 2.25 8.86 6.84
C ARG A 59 1.19 7.77 6.67
N LEU A 60 0.08 7.85 7.43
CA LEU A 60 -1.01 6.87 7.33
C LEU A 60 -1.64 6.88 5.93
N LEU A 61 -1.90 8.05 5.36
CA LEU A 61 -2.45 8.16 4.00
C LEU A 61 -1.49 7.54 2.98
N HIS A 62 -0.19 7.85 3.07
CA HIS A 62 0.81 7.24 2.20
C HIS A 62 0.80 5.71 2.28
N GLU A 63 0.82 5.15 3.49
CA GLU A 63 0.80 3.70 3.72
C GLU A 63 -0.49 3.05 3.16
N LEU A 64 -1.65 3.70 3.29
CA LEU A 64 -2.92 3.19 2.76
C LEU A 64 -2.99 3.26 1.23
N ILE A 65 -2.53 4.36 0.63
CA ILE A 65 -2.49 4.56 -0.83
C ILE A 65 -1.57 3.53 -1.49
N THR A 66 -0.40 3.27 -0.89
CA THR A 66 0.62 2.36 -1.43
C THR A 66 0.43 0.89 -1.01
N LEU A 67 -0.60 0.60 -0.21
CA LEU A 67 -0.88 -0.76 0.27
C LEU A 67 -1.12 -1.76 -0.87
N PRO A 68 -1.88 -1.45 -1.94
CA PRO A 68 -2.07 -2.38 -3.05
C PRO A 68 -0.76 -2.76 -3.76
N GLU A 69 0.11 -1.77 -3.99
CA GLU A 69 1.42 -1.98 -4.60
C GLU A 69 2.32 -2.81 -3.70
N THR A 70 2.30 -2.53 -2.39
CA THR A 70 3.07 -3.28 -1.39
C THR A 70 2.66 -4.76 -1.36
N ILE A 71 1.36 -5.05 -1.36
CA ILE A 71 0.84 -6.42 -1.37
C ILE A 71 1.19 -7.14 -2.69
N ALA A 72 1.06 -6.45 -3.83
CA ALA A 72 1.43 -7.00 -5.13
C ALA A 72 2.93 -7.34 -5.21
N SER A 73 3.80 -6.44 -4.72
CA SER A 73 5.25 -6.67 -4.66
C SER A 73 5.61 -7.86 -3.76
N GLN A 74 4.99 -7.97 -2.58
CA GLN A 74 5.22 -9.11 -1.68
C GLN A 74 4.83 -10.44 -2.31
N LYS A 75 3.72 -10.49 -3.05
CA LYS A 75 3.31 -11.69 -3.80
C LYS A 75 4.38 -12.09 -4.82
N GLN A 76 4.92 -11.12 -5.56
CA GLN A 76 5.94 -11.36 -6.59
C GLN A 76 7.24 -11.91 -6.00
N VAL A 77 7.74 -11.35 -4.89
CA VAL A 77 8.96 -11.83 -4.23
C VAL A 77 8.87 -13.32 -3.86
N ILE A 78 7.71 -13.78 -3.38
CA ILE A 78 7.49 -15.20 -3.05
C ILE A 78 7.54 -16.06 -4.32
N LEU A 79 6.91 -15.60 -5.40
CA LEU A 79 6.89 -16.31 -6.67
C LEU A 79 8.26 -16.37 -7.35
N ASP A 80 9.08 -15.33 -7.20
CA ASP A 80 10.43 -15.25 -7.77
C ASP A 80 11.42 -16.13 -6.98
N SER A 81 11.37 -16.08 -5.63
CA SER A 81 12.21 -16.95 -4.77
C SER A 81 12.00 -18.44 -5.06
N ASP A 82 10.80 -18.77 -5.50
CA ASP A 82 10.35 -20.09 -5.87
C ASP A 82 10.84 -20.56 -7.24
N GLU A 83 11.17 -19.62 -8.12
CA GLU A 83 11.67 -19.87 -9.47
C GLU A 83 13.19 -20.08 -9.43
N ASP A 84 13.92 -19.26 -8.67
CA ASP A 84 15.36 -19.41 -8.41
C ASP A 84 15.69 -20.75 -7.73
N GLU A 85 14.85 -21.24 -6.81
CA GLU A 85 15.00 -22.58 -6.21
C GLU A 85 14.78 -23.72 -7.23
N ARG A 86 14.01 -23.48 -8.29
CA ARG A 86 13.72 -24.46 -9.35
C ARG A 86 14.73 -24.42 -10.50
N ASN A 87 15.49 -23.33 -10.64
CA ASN A 87 16.57 -23.16 -11.62
C ASN A 87 17.90 -22.76 -10.94
N PRO A 88 18.53 -23.67 -10.16
CA PRO A 88 19.75 -23.35 -9.42
C PRO A 88 21.01 -23.13 -10.29
N TYR A 89 20.87 -23.09 -11.62
CA TYR A 89 21.97 -22.98 -12.59
C TYR A 89 21.75 -21.88 -13.64
N GLU A 90 20.93 -20.87 -13.36
CA GLU A 90 20.94 -19.58 -14.08
C GLU A 90 22.05 -18.64 -13.60
#